data_AF-A0A498C141-F1
#
_entry.id   AF-A0A498C141-F1
#
_cell.length_a   1.000
_cell.length_b   1.000
_cell.length_c   1.000
_cell.angle_alpha   90.00
_cell.angle_beta   90.00
_cell.angle_gamma   90.00
#
_symmetry.space_group_name_H-M   'P 1'
#
loop_
_entity.id
_entity.type
_entity.pdbx_description
1 polymer ?
#
loop_
_entity_poly.entity_id
_entity_poly.type
_entity_poly.pdbx_seq_one_letter_code
_entity_poly.pdbx_strand_id
1 'polypeptide(L)' 'MSTASSGHSTGRPATGTIAVPVDPSRRPDVLLRRRMPDGHQMSPWWMIGSFVVVSGGVLMLLNLFPF' A
#
# COMPACT_ATOMS: atom_id res chain seq x y z
N MET A 1 31.56 -47.36 36.20
CA MET A 1 31.29 -46.02 36.75
C MET A 1 32.34 -45.07 36.20
N SER A 2 32.00 -44.30 35.16
CA SER A 2 32.74 -43.12 34.66
C SER A 2 31.79 -42.28 33.82
N THR A 3 31.57 -41.04 34.24
CA THR A 3 30.74 -39.98 33.64
C THR A 3 31.60 -39.08 32.74
N ALA A 4 31.07 -38.63 31.59
CA ALA A 4 31.56 -37.45 30.87
C ALA A 4 30.39 -36.85 30.06
N SER A 5 29.71 -35.86 30.64
CA SER A 5 29.85 -34.41 30.42
C SER A 5 29.24 -33.90 29.10
N SER A 6 28.04 -33.32 29.25
CA SER A 6 27.31 -32.53 28.27
C SER A 6 28.06 -31.23 27.90
N GLY A 7 28.35 -31.05 26.61
CA GLY A 7 28.72 -29.76 26.03
C GLY A 7 27.57 -29.25 25.16
N HIS A 8 26.94 -28.14 25.55
CA HIS A 8 25.90 -27.46 24.77
C HIS A 8 26.58 -26.65 23.65
N SER A 9 26.70 -27.23 22.46
CA SER A 9 27.05 -26.47 21.26
C SER A 9 25.81 -25.67 20.82
N THR A 10 25.81 -24.36 21.05
CA THR A 10 24.83 -23.43 20.45
C THR A 10 25.05 -23.41 18.94
N GLY A 11 24.46 -24.41 18.27
CA GLY A 11 24.54 -24.59 16.83
C GLY A 11 23.77 -23.47 16.12
N ARG A 12 24.49 -22.56 15.47
CA ARG A 12 23.92 -21.80 14.36
C ARG A 12 23.58 -22.83 13.27
N PRO A 13 22.32 -22.97 12.82
CA PRO A 13 22.01 -23.95 11.80
C PRO A 13 22.79 -23.62 10.53
N ALA A 14 23.53 -24.60 10.00
CA ALA A 14 24.18 -24.48 8.70
C ALA A 14 23.08 -24.42 7.64
N THR A 15 22.71 -23.21 7.21
CA THR A 15 21.69 -23.00 6.18
C THR A 15 22.30 -23.27 4.81
N GLY A 16 22.00 -24.43 4.22
CA GLY A 16 22.18 -24.65 2.79
C GLY A 16 21.18 -23.81 1.99
N THR A 17 21.56 -23.34 0.81
CA THR A 17 20.67 -22.62 -0.11
C THR A 17 19.66 -23.60 -0.71
N ILE A 18 18.50 -23.72 -0.07
CA ILE A 18 17.35 -24.42 -0.64
C ILE A 18 16.66 -23.44 -1.58
N ALA A 19 16.29 -23.88 -2.79
CA ALA A 19 15.48 -23.08 -3.70
C ALA A 19 14.09 -22.88 -3.07
N VAL A 20 13.92 -21.81 -2.30
CA VAL A 20 12.65 -21.44 -1.68
C VAL A 20 11.79 -20.79 -2.76
N PRO A 21 10.58 -21.32 -3.05
CA PRO A 21 9.63 -20.63 -3.92
C PRO A 21 9.42 -19.21 -3.41
N VAL A 22 9.59 -18.22 -4.29
CA VAL A 22 9.42 -16.82 -3.94
C VAL A 22 7.94 -16.58 -3.66
N ASP A 23 7.54 -16.67 -2.39
CA ASP A 23 6.21 -16.32 -1.93
C ASP A 23 6.10 -14.79 -1.90
N PRO A 24 5.24 -14.17 -2.72
CA PRO A 24 5.04 -12.72 -2.71
C PRO A 24 4.61 -12.19 -1.34
N SER A 25 3.97 -13.02 -0.51
CA SER A 25 3.47 -12.69 0.83
C SER A 25 4.59 -12.61 1.88
N ARG A 26 5.75 -13.23 1.63
CA ARG A 26 6.94 -13.22 2.51
C ARG A 26 7.84 -12.01 2.29
N ARG A 27 7.49 -11.16 1.32
CA ARG A 27 8.26 -9.97 0.98
C ARG A 27 8.22 -8.95 2.13
N PRO A 28 9.36 -8.53 2.67
CA PRO A 28 9.40 -7.61 3.81
C PRO A 28 8.76 -6.25 3.49
N ASP A 29 8.81 -5.82 2.24
CA ASP A 29 8.15 -4.61 1.74
C ASP A 29 6.61 -4.73 1.76
N VAL A 30 6.04 -5.92 1.58
CA VAL A 30 4.58 -6.14 1.62
C VAL A 30 4.03 -5.98 3.04
N LEU A 31 4.80 -6.36 4.06
CA LEU A 31 4.42 -6.22 5.47
C LEU A 31 4.32 -4.74 5.90
N LEU A 32 5.14 -3.88 5.30
CA LEU A 32 5.21 -2.45 5.64
C LEU A 32 4.43 -1.58 4.66
N ARG A 33 4.06 -2.10 3.49
CA ARG A 33 3.30 -1.35 2.50
C ARG A 33 1.84 -1.20 2.96
N ARG A 34 1.49 0.01 3.39
CA ARG A 34 0.10 0.43 3.58
C ARG A 34 -0.67 0.23 2.27
N ARG A 35 -1.61 -0.71 2.26
CA ARG A 35 -2.57 -0.85 1.16
C ARG A 35 -3.66 0.20 1.33
N MET A 36 -3.96 0.91 0.25
CA MET A 36 -5.19 1.70 0.17
C MET A 36 -6.36 0.71 0.29
N PRO A 37 -7.42 1.01 1.06
CA PRO A 37 -8.55 0.09 1.19
C PRO A 37 -9.15 -0.19 -0.18
N ASP A 38 -9.38 -1.47 -0.48
CA ASP A 38 -10.14 -1.86 -1.66
C ASP A 38 -11.53 -1.20 -1.59
N GLY A 39 -11.98 -0.58 -2.69
CA GLY A 39 -13.23 0.18 -2.74
C GLY A 39 -13.12 1.66 -2.36
N HIS A 40 -11.92 2.23 -2.20
CA HIS A 40 -11.74 3.69 -2.19
C HIS A 40 -12.09 4.28 -3.57
N GLN A 41 -13.36 4.64 -3.75
CA GLN A 41 -13.84 5.35 -4.93
C GLN A 41 -13.94 6.84 -4.65
N MET A 42 -13.43 7.64 -5.58
CA MET A 42 -13.61 9.09 -5.52
C MET A 42 -15.10 9.40 -5.73
N SER A 43 -15.68 10.25 -4.88
CA SER A 43 -17.09 10.62 -5.00
C SER A 43 -17.36 11.23 -6.39
N PRO A 44 -18.31 10.69 -7.19
CA PRO A 44 -18.65 11.24 -8.50
C PRO A 44 -19.12 12.71 -8.45
N TRP A 45 -19.64 13.13 -7.29
CA TRP A 45 -20.07 14.51 -7.05
C TRP A 45 -18.93 15.53 -7.17
N TRP A 46 -17.65 15.12 -7.03
CA TRP A 46 -16.52 16.01 -7.30
C TRP A 46 -16.42 16.40 -8.78
N MET A 47 -16.68 15.47 -9.69
CA MET A 47 -16.66 15.74 -11.14
C MET A 47 -17.88 16.57 -11.55
N ILE A 48 -19.05 16.26 -10.98
CA ILE A 48 -20.28 17.02 -11.25
C ILE A 48 -20.15 18.44 -10.70
N GLY A 49 -19.66 18.58 -9.47
CA GLY A 49 -19.48 19.87 -8.81
C GLY A 49 -18.50 20.77 -9.55
N SER A 50 -17.35 20.24 -9.97
CA SER A 50 -16.36 21.03 -10.73
C SER A 50 -16.92 21.51 -12.06
N PHE A 51 -17.64 20.66 -12.79
CA PHE A 51 -18.30 21.02 -14.04
C PHE A 51 -19.30 22.17 -13.82
N VAL A 52 -20.22 22.01 -12.84
CA VAL A 52 -21.24 23.03 -12.54
C VAL A 52 -20.61 24.36 -12.11
N VAL A 53 -19.56 24.33 -11.28
CA VAL A 53 -18.86 25.54 -10.82
C VAL A 53 -18.18 26.27 -11.99
N VAL A 54 -17.47 25.56 -12.86
CA VAL A 54 -16.77 26.19 -14.00
C VAL A 54 -17.77 26.74 -15.00
N SER A 55 -18.76 25.95 -15.41
CA SER A 55 -19.81 26.40 -16.34
C SER A 55 -20.61 27.56 -15.78
N GLY A 56 -21.02 27.49 -14.51
CA GLY A 56 -21.71 28.57 -13.82
C GLY A 56 -20.86 29.83 -13.72
N GLY A 57 -19.55 29.69 -13.44
CA GLY A 57 -18.61 30.81 -13.41
C GLY A 57 -18.47 31.51 -14.77
N VAL A 58 -18.40 30.75 -15.86
CA VAL A 58 -18.38 31.33 -17.21
C VAL A 58 -19.69 32.07 -17.52
N LEU A 59 -20.84 31.44 -17.24
CA LEU A 59 -22.15 32.09 -17.44
C LEU A 59 -22.30 33.36 -16.60
N MET A 60 -21.87 33.32 -15.34
CA MET A 60 -21.88 34.48 -14.45
C MET A 60 -20.98 35.60 -14.99
N LEU A 61 -19.76 35.25 -15.43
CA LEU A 61 -18.81 36.22 -15.99
C LEU A 61 -19.36 36.89 -17.26
N LEU A 62 -20.00 36.11 -18.15
CA LEU A 62 -20.66 36.63 -19.34
C LEU A 62 -21.88 37.51 -19.00
N ASN A 63 -22.61 37.19 -17.92
CA ASN A 63 -23.78 37.94 -17.47
C ASN A 63 -23.43 39.24 -16.73
N LEU A 64 -22.24 39.33 -16.15
CA LEU A 64 -21.81 40.49 -15.35
C LEU A 64 -21.73 41.80 -16.16
N PHE A 65 -21.63 41.70 -17.49
CA PHE A 65 -21.74 42.82 -18.41
C PHE A 65 -23.07 42.73 -19.17
N PRO A 66 -24.10 43.50 -18.77
CA PRO A 66 -25.29 43.63 -19.59
C PRO A 66 -24.93 44.40 -20.87
N PHE A 67 -25.02 43.71 -22.01
CA PHE A 67 -25.00 44.35 -23.33
C PHE A 67 -26.32 45.10 -23.58
#